data_AF-K0RXZ1-F1
#
_entry.id   AF-K0RXZ1-F1
#
_cell.length_a   1.000
_cell.length_b   1.000
_cell.length_c   1.000
_cell.angle_alpha   90.00
_cell.angle_beta   90.00
_cell.angle_gamma   90.00
#
_symmetry.space_group_name_H-M   'P 1'
#
loop_
_entity.id
_entity.type
_entity.pdbx_description
1 polymer ?
#
loop_
_entity_poly.entity_id
_entity_poly.type
_entity_poly.pdbx_seq_one_letter_code
_entity_poly.pdbx_strand_id
1 'polypeptide(L)'
;ICGKPEHAILLESELGGRRCEIFNLSSQPELNGKTCVADEYLPDSNLYRVTLETKSKEVINLDPDNLKRRDRKPQDCGYYIEFKNGRTIRHDFDSSEECQAFVAATNRDESQPAVTEEAEARAERAAAELLAELGLDDSPHEAPTGEDQAKKSKKKKKKGGKKKRK
;
A
#
# COMPACT_ATOMS: atom_id res chain seq x y z
N ILE A 1 -38.69 16.77 3.57
CA ILE A 1 -37.38 17.42 3.26
C ILE A 1 -36.33 16.41 3.65
N CYS A 2 -35.73 15.73 2.67
CA CYS A 2 -34.68 14.75 2.95
C CYS A 2 -33.42 15.56 3.28
N GLY A 3 -33.00 15.56 4.55
CA GLY A 3 -31.74 16.18 4.95
C GLY A 3 -30.60 15.52 4.18
N LYS A 4 -29.74 16.33 3.56
CA LYS A 4 -28.49 15.80 3.01
C LYS A 4 -27.70 15.16 4.16
N PRO A 5 -27.09 13.98 3.99
CA PRO A 5 -26.23 13.43 5.02
C PRO A 5 -25.09 14.42 5.28
N GLU A 6 -24.72 14.63 6.55
CA GLU A 6 -23.68 15.59 6.96
C GLU A 6 -22.36 15.38 6.19
N HIS A 7 -22.05 14.13 5.84
CA HIS A 7 -20.91 13.77 5.01
C HIS A 7 -20.97 14.30 3.57
N ALA A 8 -22.17 14.47 2.99
CA ALA A 8 -22.31 15.06 1.66
C ALA A 8 -21.90 16.53 1.67
N ILE A 9 -22.19 17.27 2.75
CA ILE A 9 -21.84 18.69 2.87
C ILE A 9 -20.31 18.86 2.90
N LEU A 10 -19.60 18.00 3.62
CA LEU A 10 -18.14 18.00 3.63
C LEU A 10 -17.57 17.69 2.24
N LEU A 11 -18.04 16.62 1.60
CA LEU A 11 -17.51 16.17 0.30
C LEU A 11 -17.90 17.09 -0.86
N GLU A 12 -19.02 17.81 -0.76
CA GLU A 12 -19.45 18.84 -1.71
C GLU A 12 -18.59 20.11 -1.60
N SER A 13 -17.96 20.34 -0.45
CA SER A 13 -17.18 21.54 -0.17
C SER A 13 -15.78 21.48 -0.79
N GLU A 14 -15.24 22.63 -1.24
CA GLU A 14 -13.97 22.69 -1.98
C GLU A 14 -12.80 22.13 -1.17
N LEU A 15 -12.78 22.37 0.14
CA LEU A 15 -11.67 21.98 1.00
C LEU A 15 -12.01 20.79 1.90
N GLY A 16 -13.27 20.33 1.90
CA GLY A 16 -13.72 19.31 2.83
C GLY A 16 -13.01 17.96 2.64
N GLY A 17 -12.53 17.40 3.75
CA GLY A 17 -11.72 16.18 3.80
C GLY A 17 -10.31 16.32 3.22
N ARG A 18 -9.92 17.52 2.78
CA ARG A 18 -8.63 17.76 2.13
C ARG A 18 -7.62 18.35 3.11
N ARG A 19 -6.35 18.14 2.78
CA ARG A 19 -5.22 18.74 3.48
C ARG A 19 -5.04 20.17 2.99
N CYS A 20 -4.98 21.11 3.92
CA CYS A 20 -4.90 22.54 3.68
C CYS A 20 -3.72 23.14 4.45
N GLU A 21 -3.22 24.27 3.96
CA GLU A 21 -2.26 25.13 4.63
C GLU A 21 -2.99 26.37 5.13
N ILE A 22 -2.74 26.74 6.38
CA ILE A 22 -3.34 27.92 6.99
C ILE A 22 -2.54 29.15 6.55
N PHE A 23 -3.22 30.19 6.08
CA PHE A 23 -2.57 31.43 5.66
C PHE A 23 -3.42 32.66 6.01
N ASN A 24 -2.77 33.83 6.09
CA ASN A 24 -3.41 35.11 6.40
C ASN A 24 -4.24 35.14 7.70
N LEU A 25 -3.91 34.28 8.67
CA LEU A 25 -4.57 34.28 9.97
C LEU A 25 -4.04 35.42 10.83
N SER A 26 -4.89 36.42 11.09
CA SER A 26 -4.52 37.62 11.87
C SER A 26 -4.59 37.39 13.37
N SER A 27 -5.54 36.56 13.82
CA SER A 27 -5.77 36.29 15.25
C SER A 27 -4.67 35.43 15.88
N GLN A 28 -4.08 34.53 15.09
CA GLN A 28 -3.02 33.61 15.52
C GLN A 28 -1.98 33.44 14.40
N PRO A 29 -1.07 34.40 14.23
CA PRO A 29 -0.11 34.38 13.13
C PRO A 29 0.86 33.19 13.19
N GLU A 30 1.02 32.58 14.36
CA GLU A 30 1.82 31.37 14.59
C GLU A 30 1.28 30.10 13.91
N LEU A 31 0.02 30.12 13.46
CA LEU A 31 -0.57 29.03 12.70
C LEU A 31 -0.32 29.16 11.19
N ASN A 32 0.10 30.33 10.72
CA ASN A 32 0.36 30.54 9.30
C ASN A 32 1.51 29.65 8.82
N GLY A 33 1.29 28.95 7.71
CA GLY A 33 2.22 27.97 7.14
C GLY A 33 2.11 26.56 7.74
N LYS A 34 1.28 26.35 8.78
CA LYS A 34 1.01 25.00 9.31
C LYS A 34 0.00 24.27 8.42
N THR A 35 0.12 22.94 8.39
CA THR A 35 -0.82 22.08 7.67
C THR A 35 -1.93 21.57 8.58
N CYS A 36 -3.11 21.42 8.01
CA CYS A 36 -4.33 20.97 8.67
C CYS A 36 -5.17 20.11 7.71
N VAL A 37 -6.16 19.41 8.25
CA VAL A 37 -7.15 18.67 7.48
C VAL A 37 -8.52 19.25 7.79
N ALA A 38 -9.33 19.55 6.77
CA ALA A 38 -10.70 20.01 6.99
C ALA A 38 -11.62 18.83 7.27
N ASP A 39 -12.04 18.66 8.52
CA ASP A 39 -12.86 17.53 8.97
C ASP A 39 -14.36 17.79 8.78
N GLU A 40 -14.80 19.03 8.96
CA GLU A 40 -16.22 19.40 8.86
C GLU A 40 -16.36 20.77 8.18
N TYR A 41 -17.45 20.96 7.42
CA TYR A 41 -17.82 22.26 6.89
C TYR A 41 -19.16 22.68 7.51
N LEU A 42 -19.16 23.86 8.15
CA LEU A 42 -20.29 24.46 8.84
C LEU A 42 -20.94 25.50 7.92
N PRO A 43 -21.99 25.15 7.16
CA PRO A 43 -22.58 26.04 6.16
C PRO A 43 -23.26 27.27 6.77
N ASP A 44 -23.74 27.18 8.01
CA ASP A 44 -24.41 28.29 8.70
C ASP A 44 -23.49 29.51 8.93
N SER A 45 -22.21 29.24 9.19
CA SER A 45 -21.19 30.27 9.45
C SER A 45 -20.15 30.37 8.33
N ASN A 46 -20.26 29.54 7.28
CA ASN A 46 -19.26 29.38 6.23
C ASN A 46 -17.84 29.09 6.77
N LEU A 47 -17.73 28.26 7.81
CA LEU A 47 -16.45 27.91 8.44
C LEU A 47 -16.09 26.44 8.22
N TYR A 48 -14.81 26.14 8.14
CA TYR A 48 -14.31 24.77 8.21
C TYR A 48 -13.80 24.46 9.60
N ARG A 49 -14.25 23.35 10.18
CA ARG A 49 -13.59 22.75 11.33
C ARG A 49 -12.40 21.97 10.82
N VAL A 50 -11.20 22.43 11.16
CA VAL A 50 -9.95 21.81 10.73
C VAL A 50 -9.17 21.25 11.91
N THR A 51 -8.52 20.12 11.72
CA THR A 51 -7.56 19.55 12.67
C THR A 51 -6.14 19.81 12.20
N LEU A 52 -5.32 20.42 13.05
CA LEU A 52 -3.89 20.63 12.79
C LEU A 52 -3.14 19.30 12.75
N GLU A 53 -2.23 19.14 11.80
CA GLU A 53 -1.33 17.98 11.71
C GLU A 53 -0.12 18.11 12.67
N THR A 54 -0.35 18.65 13.87
CA THR A 54 0.66 18.76 14.93
C THR A 54 0.46 17.64 15.96
N LYS A 55 1.46 17.41 16.83
CA LYS A 55 1.36 16.41 17.93
C LYS A 55 0.12 16.60 18.81
N SER A 56 -0.31 17.85 18.98
CA SER A 56 -1.47 18.22 19.80
C SER A 56 -2.81 17.92 19.14
N LYS A 57 -2.85 17.71 17.81
CA LYS A 57 -4.09 17.55 17.01
C LYS A 57 -5.16 18.56 17.38
N GLU A 58 -4.75 19.83 17.46
CA GLU A 58 -5.64 20.91 17.84
C GLU A 58 -6.71 21.15 16.76
N VAL A 59 -7.95 21.39 17.20
CA VAL A 59 -9.09 21.60 16.31
C VAL A 59 -9.49 23.07 16.35
N ILE A 60 -9.56 23.71 15.20
CA ILE A 60 -9.88 25.14 15.06
C ILE A 60 -10.90 25.35 13.94
N ASN A 61 -11.69 26.41 14.03
CA ASN A 61 -12.62 26.79 12.97
C ASN A 61 -12.00 27.93 12.16
N LEU A 62 -11.88 27.73 10.85
CA LEU A 62 -11.23 28.66 9.94
C LEU A 62 -12.10 29.00 8.75
N ASP A 63 -12.00 30.23 8.28
CA ASP A 63 -12.62 30.69 7.05
C ASP A 63 -11.98 30.04 5.82
N PRO A 64 -12.75 29.83 4.73
CA PRO A 64 -12.22 29.36 3.45
C PRO A 64 -11.07 30.24 2.94
N ASP A 65 -11.16 31.55 3.15
CA ASP A 65 -10.13 32.52 2.76
C ASP A 65 -8.82 32.39 3.54
N ASN A 66 -8.83 31.67 4.67
CA ASN A 66 -7.64 31.37 5.46
C ASN A 66 -7.06 29.98 5.19
N LEU A 67 -7.65 29.22 4.26
CA LEU A 67 -7.25 27.86 3.96
C LEU A 67 -6.87 27.74 2.48
N LYS A 68 -5.64 27.30 2.24
CA LYS A 68 -5.16 27.00 0.89
C LYS A 68 -5.03 25.50 0.74
N ARG A 69 -5.63 24.93 -0.31
CA ARG A 69 -5.47 23.51 -0.59
C ARG A 69 -4.00 23.16 -0.78
N ARG A 70 -3.53 22.15 -0.04
CA ARG A 70 -2.16 21.68 -0.06
C ARG A 70 -2.14 20.16 -0.18
N ASP A 71 -2.25 19.68 -1.41
CA ASP A 71 -2.23 18.24 -1.68
C ASP A 71 -0.87 17.63 -1.30
N ARG A 72 -0.91 16.40 -0.78
CA ARG A 72 0.32 15.64 -0.51
C ARG A 72 1.06 15.42 -1.82
N LYS A 73 2.30 15.91 -1.89
CA LYS A 73 3.24 15.50 -2.92
C LYS A 73 3.92 14.20 -2.48
N PRO A 74 4.41 13.36 -3.40
CA PRO A 74 5.20 12.18 -3.05
C PRO A 74 6.38 12.49 -2.11
N GLN A 75 6.93 13.72 -2.16
CA GLN A 75 8.00 14.18 -1.27
C GLN A 75 7.53 14.72 0.10
N ASP A 76 6.22 14.88 0.29
CA ASP A 76 5.59 15.45 1.50
C ASP A 76 4.42 14.56 1.93
N CYS A 77 4.74 13.28 2.12
CA CYS A 77 3.77 12.23 2.44
C CYS A 77 3.15 12.38 3.84
N GLY A 78 3.67 13.26 4.70
CA GLY A 78 3.14 13.53 6.06
C GLY A 78 3.29 12.36 7.05
N TYR A 79 3.45 11.13 6.56
CA TYR A 79 3.76 9.93 7.32
C TYR A 79 4.43 8.88 6.42
N TYR A 80 5.16 7.95 7.03
CA TYR A 80 5.67 6.72 6.40
C TYR A 80 4.95 5.50 6.98
N ILE A 81 4.60 4.54 6.14
CA ILE A 81 3.98 3.28 6.57
C ILE A 81 4.97 2.15 6.30
N GLU A 82 5.44 1.50 7.37
CA GLU A 82 6.27 0.30 7.29
C GLU A 82 5.43 -0.95 7.54
N PHE A 83 5.71 -2.03 6.81
CA PHE A 83 5.13 -3.35 7.07
C PHE A 83 6.24 -4.28 7.54
N LYS A 84 6.25 -4.59 8.84
CA LYS A 84 7.26 -5.48 9.44
C LYS A 84 6.58 -6.59 10.23
N ASN A 85 6.95 -7.85 9.95
CA ASN A 85 6.42 -9.04 10.62
C ASN A 85 4.88 -9.11 10.65
N GLY A 86 4.23 -8.75 9.53
CA GLY A 86 2.76 -8.74 9.43
C GLY A 86 2.08 -7.60 10.20
N ARG A 87 2.85 -6.67 10.79
CA ARG A 87 2.33 -5.48 11.47
C ARG A 87 2.56 -4.24 10.60
N THR A 88 1.51 -3.44 10.45
CA THR A 88 1.59 -2.10 9.86
C THR A 88 1.99 -1.10 10.95
N ILE A 89 3.06 -0.35 10.72
CA ILE A 89 3.59 0.69 11.61
C ILE A 89 3.49 2.01 10.87
N ARG A 90 2.88 3.02 11.50
CA ARG A 90 2.82 4.38 10.96
C ARG A 90 3.83 5.25 11.70
N HIS A 91 4.71 5.89 10.94
CA HIS A 91 5.65 6.89 11.41
C HIS A 91 5.14 8.28 11.00
N ASP A 92 4.77 9.08 11.99
CA ASP A 92 4.41 10.48 11.80
C ASP A 92 5.68 11.34 12.01
N PHE A 93 5.92 12.32 11.13
CA PHE A 93 7.12 13.17 11.15
C PHE A 93 6.73 14.64 11.33
N ASP A 94 7.56 15.41 12.05
CA ASP A 94 7.32 16.85 12.26
C ASP A 94 7.76 17.70 11.04
N SER A 95 8.66 17.18 10.20
CA SER A 95 9.13 17.83 8.96
C SER A 95 9.29 16.84 7.80
N SER A 96 9.15 17.36 6.57
CA SER A 96 9.41 16.60 5.34
C SER A 96 10.86 16.10 5.25
N GLU A 97 11.82 16.85 5.79
CA GLU A 97 13.24 16.46 5.81
C GLU A 97 13.47 15.22 6.68
N GLU A 98 12.79 15.12 7.81
CA GLU A 98 12.91 13.97 8.71
C GLU A 98 12.31 12.71 8.06
N CYS A 99 11.15 12.85 7.42
CA CYS A 99 10.55 11.77 6.63
C CYS A 99 11.51 11.30 5.52
N GLN A 100 12.11 12.24 4.78
CA GLN A 100 13.07 11.93 3.73
C GLN A 100 14.33 11.26 4.27
N ALA A 101 14.87 11.73 5.40
CA ALA A 101 16.01 11.12 6.06
C ALA A 101 15.71 9.70 6.53
N PHE A 102 14.52 9.48 7.10
CA PHE A 102 14.06 8.15 7.51
C PHE A 102 13.94 7.22 6.30
N VAL A 103 13.24 7.65 5.24
CA VAL A 103 13.10 6.87 4.00
C VAL A 103 14.47 6.56 3.39
N ALA A 104 15.39 7.52 3.34
CA ALA A 104 16.74 7.32 2.82
C ALA A 104 17.54 6.32 3.67
N ALA A 105 17.39 6.35 4.99
CA ALA A 105 18.01 5.38 5.89
C ALA A 105 17.42 3.96 5.71
N THR A 106 16.10 3.83 5.62
CA THR A 106 15.40 2.55 5.42
C THR A 106 15.77 1.90 4.09
N ASN A 107 15.80 2.67 2.98
CA ASN A 107 16.20 2.13 1.67
C ASN A 107 17.66 1.65 1.64
N ARG A 108 18.51 2.15 2.55
CA ARG A 108 19.91 1.74 2.65
C ARG A 108 20.05 0.44 3.44
N ASP A 109 19.15 0.18 4.40
CA ASP A 109 19.09 -1.04 5.20
C ASP A 109 18.38 -2.19 4.45
N GLU A 110 17.35 -1.87 3.65
CA GLU A 110 16.70 -2.80 2.70
C GLU A 110 17.44 -2.96 1.37
N SER A 111 18.63 -2.35 1.22
CA SER A 111 19.58 -2.83 0.22
C SER A 111 19.98 -4.23 0.63
N GLN A 112 19.18 -5.21 0.21
CA GLN A 112 19.50 -6.62 0.23
C GLN A 112 20.99 -6.75 -0.15
N PRO A 113 21.76 -7.63 0.52
CA PRO A 113 23.12 -7.89 0.09
C PRO A 113 23.05 -8.11 -1.42
N ALA A 114 23.72 -7.25 -2.18
CA ALA A 114 23.75 -7.37 -3.63
C ALA A 114 24.01 -8.83 -3.90
N VAL A 115 23.08 -9.51 -4.61
CA VAL A 115 23.22 -10.93 -4.92
C VAL A 115 24.49 -10.99 -5.75
N THR A 116 25.60 -11.28 -5.08
CA THR A 116 26.89 -11.37 -5.74
C THR A 116 26.80 -12.62 -6.59
N GLU A 117 27.43 -12.59 -7.75
CA GLU A 117 27.52 -13.76 -8.63
C GLU A 117 27.98 -15.01 -7.85
N GLU A 118 28.83 -14.83 -6.84
CA GLU A 118 29.28 -15.88 -5.93
C GLU A 118 28.16 -16.44 -5.03
N ALA A 119 27.28 -15.60 -4.48
CA ALA A 119 26.15 -16.03 -3.66
C ALA A 119 25.09 -16.75 -4.50
N GLU A 120 24.85 -16.27 -5.73
CA GLU A 120 23.96 -16.91 -6.70
C GLU A 120 24.51 -18.28 -7.12
N ALA A 121 25.80 -18.37 -7.48
CA ALA A 121 26.45 -19.63 -7.83
C ALA A 121 26.44 -20.65 -6.69
N ARG A 122 26.58 -20.18 -5.43
CA ARG A 122 26.50 -21.06 -4.26
C ARG A 122 25.07 -21.57 -4.04
N ALA A 123 24.06 -20.73 -4.23
CA ALA A 123 22.67 -21.15 -4.13
C ALA A 123 22.31 -22.16 -5.23
N GLU A 124 22.77 -21.93 -6.47
CA GLU A 124 22.54 -22.84 -7.60
C GLU A 124 23.23 -24.20 -7.38
N ARG A 125 24.48 -24.21 -6.92
CA ARG A 125 25.18 -25.46 -6.57
C ARG A 125 24.46 -26.23 -5.46
N ALA A 126 24.01 -25.54 -4.42
CA ALA A 126 23.27 -26.18 -3.33
C ALA A 126 21.93 -26.76 -3.82
N ALA A 127 21.23 -26.07 -4.73
CA ALA A 127 20.00 -26.58 -5.35
C ALA A 127 20.29 -27.81 -6.23
N ALA A 128 21.39 -27.80 -6.99
CA ALA A 128 21.83 -28.92 -7.81
C ALA A 128 22.20 -30.14 -6.96
N GLU A 129 22.92 -29.96 -5.84
CA GLU A 129 23.24 -31.06 -4.91
C GLU A 129 21.98 -31.66 -4.29
N LEU A 130 21.00 -30.83 -3.89
CA LEU A 130 19.71 -31.34 -3.37
C LEU A 130 18.90 -32.09 -4.45
N LEU A 131 18.91 -31.61 -5.69
CA LEU A 131 18.28 -32.30 -6.83
C LEU A 131 18.94 -33.66 -7.12
N ALA A 132 20.28 -33.70 -7.05
CA ALA A 132 21.05 -34.92 -7.23
C ALA A 132 20.78 -35.94 -6.10
N GLU A 133 20.65 -35.48 -4.85
CA GLU A 133 20.30 -36.34 -3.71
C GLU A 133 18.87 -36.89 -3.81
N LEU A 134 17.93 -36.11 -4.39
CA LEU A 134 16.56 -36.55 -4.66
C LEU A 134 16.44 -37.50 -5.86
N GLY A 135 17.52 -37.74 -6.62
CA GLY A 135 17.54 -38.68 -7.74
C GLY A 135 16.64 -38.29 -8.92
N LEU A 136 16.35 -37.00 -9.09
CA LEU A 136 15.59 -36.46 -10.22
C LEU A 136 16.57 -36.12 -11.36
N ASP A 137 17.18 -37.14 -11.94
CA ASP A 137 17.93 -37.00 -13.18
C ASP A 137 16.93 -36.90 -14.35
N ASP A 138 16.93 -35.78 -15.07
CA ASP A 138 16.08 -35.57 -16.25
C ASP A 138 16.51 -36.56 -17.34
N SER A 139 15.83 -37.70 -17.38
CA SER A 139 16.01 -38.68 -18.44
C SER A 139 15.62 -38.03 -19.77
N PRO A 140 16.53 -37.93 -20.76
CA PRO A 140 16.18 -37.31 -22.03
C PRO A 140 15.12 -38.18 -22.69
N HIS A 141 13.94 -37.60 -22.89
CA HIS A 141 12.92 -38.17 -23.77
C HIS A 141 13.44 -38.10 -25.21
N GLU A 142 14.24 -39.09 -25.58
CA GLU A 142 14.51 -39.41 -26.97
C GLU A 142 13.23 -40.05 -27.54
N ALA A 143 12.51 -39.31 -28.38
CA ALA A 143 11.60 -39.92 -29.33
C ALA A 143 12.42 -40.37 -30.55
N PRO A 144 12.32 -41.64 -30.97
CA PRO A 144 11.92 -41.85 -32.36
C PRO A 144 10.98 -43.06 -32.58
N THR A 145 10.00 -42.82 -33.45
CA THR A 145 9.45 -43.69 -34.52
C THR A 145 9.73 -45.20 -34.50
N GLY A 146 8.66 -46.00 -34.58
CA GLY A 146 8.75 -47.40 -35.04
C GLY A 146 7.43 -48.16 -34.89
N GLU A 147 6.95 -48.71 -35.99
CA GLU A 147 5.62 -49.28 -36.20
C GLU A 147 5.38 -50.65 -35.54
N ASP A 148 4.09 -50.99 -35.44
CA ASP A 148 3.53 -52.35 -35.62
C ASP A 148 3.80 -53.44 -34.56
N GLN A 149 2.80 -53.74 -33.72
CA GLN A 149 1.89 -54.90 -33.91
C GLN A 149 1.11 -55.28 -32.65
N ALA A 150 -0.21 -55.12 -32.78
CA ALA A 150 -1.25 -56.11 -32.47
C ALA A 150 -1.01 -57.14 -31.34
N LYS A 151 -1.88 -57.12 -30.32
CA LYS A 151 -3.05 -58.04 -30.20
C LYS A 151 -3.73 -57.95 -28.83
N LYS A 152 -5.04 -57.66 -28.89
CA LYS A 152 -6.16 -58.25 -28.14
C LYS A 152 -5.99 -58.53 -26.63
N SER A 153 -6.84 -57.92 -25.81
CA SER A 153 -8.09 -58.55 -25.29
C SER A 153 -8.61 -57.93 -23.98
N LYS A 154 -9.90 -57.56 -23.99
CA LYS A 154 -10.91 -57.65 -22.89
C LYS A 154 -10.65 -56.85 -21.58
N LYS A 155 -11.62 -56.35 -20.80
CA LYS A 155 -13.06 -56.03 -20.87
C LYS A 155 -13.50 -55.68 -19.42
N LYS A 156 -14.11 -54.50 -19.18
CA LYS A 156 -15.23 -54.17 -18.23
C LYS A 156 -15.12 -52.70 -17.79
N LYS A 157 -15.92 -51.75 -18.32
CA LYS A 157 -17.35 -51.41 -18.09
C LYS A 157 -17.66 -50.68 -16.75
N LYS A 158 -17.57 -49.34 -16.81
CA LYS A 158 -18.61 -48.30 -16.59
C LYS A 158 -19.53 -48.37 -15.35
N LYS A 159 -19.57 -47.27 -14.58
CA LYS A 159 -20.74 -46.44 -14.13
C LYS A 159 -20.23 -45.56 -12.97
N GLY A 160 -20.35 -44.23 -12.94
CA GLY A 160 -21.49 -43.37 -13.28
C GLY A 160 -22.21 -42.98 -11.98
N GLY A 161 -22.33 -41.69 -11.66
CA GLY A 161 -23.17 -41.29 -10.52
C GLY A 161 -22.97 -39.90 -9.94
N LYS A 162 -23.46 -38.89 -10.64
CA LYS A 162 -23.72 -37.51 -10.16
C LYS A 162 -24.79 -37.52 -9.07
N LYS A 163 -24.66 -36.74 -7.98
CA LYS A 163 -25.82 -36.09 -7.31
C LYS A 163 -25.43 -35.00 -6.28
N LYS A 164 -25.90 -33.78 -6.54
CA LYS A 164 -26.19 -32.73 -5.57
C LYS A 164 -27.31 -33.15 -4.61
N ARG A 165 -27.40 -32.51 -3.45
CA ARG A 165 -28.59 -32.10 -2.65
C ARG A 165 -28.07 -31.57 -1.31
N LYS A 166 -28.70 -30.66 -0.58
CA LYS A 166 -29.78 -29.69 -0.79
C LYS A 166 -29.64 -28.75 0.41
#